data_AF-A0A926YFI6-F1
#
_entry.id   AF-A0A926YFI6-F1
#
_cell.length_a   1.000
_cell.length_b   1.000
_cell.length_c   1.000
_cell.angle_alpha   90.00
_cell.angle_beta   90.00
_cell.angle_gamma   90.00
#
_symmetry.space_group_name_H-M   'P 1'
#
loop_
_entity.id
_entity.type
_entity.pdbx_description
1 polymer ?
#
loop_
_entity_poly.entity_id
_entity_poly.type
_entity_poly.pdbx_seq_one_letter_code
_entity_poly.pdbx_strand_id
1 'polypeptide(L)'
;MQPQLVSLRALTIRTTAIALLLLVAGCGEPAPPPTPPAAPPPQAAPAPKSAAPAKPAPNNQTAQTALPNGADPFEWAQDTALSAATLSQTAQSPDDWNLVSSKWQAAITQMKAVPATHPKKAQAQKKVAEYQRNLNTAKQKTKTSAIPGKLALAMHLKQAGAKMYGTYWCSTCQRQLYRFGSEAASQINYIECDPAGKNPQTDLCRQAKIRAFPTWEINGYLYPPGGLPLEALADYSGYQGPRNFTN
;
A
#
# COMPACT_ATOMS: atom_id res chain seq x y z
N MET A 1 -49.96 -32.82 12.05
CA MET A 1 -48.98 -33.76 11.44
C MET A 1 -49.33 -33.91 9.97
N GLN A 2 -48.57 -33.26 9.09
CA GLN A 2 -48.61 -33.38 7.63
C GLN A 2 -47.15 -33.36 7.16
N PRO A 3 -46.66 -34.33 6.38
CA PRO A 3 -45.31 -34.27 5.86
C PRO A 3 -45.26 -33.40 4.60
N GLN A 4 -44.37 -32.40 4.60
CA GLN A 4 -44.05 -31.59 3.43
C GLN A 4 -43.08 -32.38 2.53
N LEU A 5 -43.48 -32.61 1.28
CA LEU A 5 -42.69 -33.25 0.23
C LEU A 5 -41.62 -32.28 -0.27
N VAL A 6 -40.34 -32.64 -0.13
CA VAL A 6 -39.21 -31.89 -0.70
C VAL A 6 -39.07 -32.26 -2.18
N SER A 7 -39.24 -31.26 -3.05
CA SER A 7 -39.09 -31.39 -4.51
C SER A 7 -37.61 -31.49 -4.90
N LEU A 8 -37.16 -32.67 -5.33
CA LEU A 8 -35.85 -32.84 -5.97
C LEU A 8 -35.93 -32.34 -7.42
N ARG A 9 -35.27 -31.21 -7.71
CA ARG A 9 -34.98 -30.78 -9.08
C ARG A 9 -33.74 -31.52 -9.57
N ALA A 10 -33.93 -32.45 -10.51
CA ALA A 10 -32.85 -33.12 -11.21
C ALA A 10 -32.07 -32.10 -12.08
N LEU A 11 -30.77 -31.99 -11.84
CA LEU A 11 -29.86 -31.16 -12.62
C LEU A 11 -29.40 -31.99 -13.83
N THR A 12 -29.96 -31.76 -15.02
CA THR A 12 -29.51 -32.38 -16.26
C THR A 12 -28.17 -31.78 -16.68
N ILE A 13 -27.09 -32.54 -16.49
CA ILE A 13 -25.75 -32.24 -17.00
C ILE A 13 -25.76 -32.51 -18.52
N ARG A 14 -25.64 -31.46 -19.34
CA ARG A 14 -25.40 -31.59 -20.78
C ARG A 14 -23.92 -31.89 -21.00
N THR A 15 -23.57 -33.16 -21.18
CA THR A 15 -22.25 -33.60 -21.61
C THR A 15 -22.07 -33.34 -23.10
N THR A 16 -21.31 -32.31 -23.48
CA THR A 16 -20.76 -32.18 -24.84
C THR A 16 -19.47 -32.99 -24.92
N ALA A 17 -19.50 -34.10 -25.67
CA ALA A 17 -18.32 -34.86 -26.03
C ALA A 17 -17.51 -34.07 -27.07
N ILE A 18 -16.29 -33.65 -26.72
CA ILE A 18 -15.31 -33.12 -27.67
C ILE A 18 -14.35 -34.25 -28.00
N ALA A 19 -14.45 -34.79 -29.20
CA ALA A 19 -13.48 -35.72 -29.76
C ALA A 19 -12.26 -34.92 -30.23
N LEU A 20 -11.12 -35.09 -29.55
CA LEU A 20 -9.84 -34.48 -29.96
C LEU A 20 -8.96 -35.57 -30.58
N LEU A 21 -8.72 -35.44 -31.90
CA LEU A 21 -7.81 -36.27 -32.68
C LEU A 21 -6.37 -36.15 -32.15
N LEU A 22 -5.72 -37.29 -31.92
CA LEU A 22 -4.29 -37.42 -31.68
C LEU A 22 -3.54 -37.42 -33.02
N LEU A 23 -2.83 -36.33 -33.33
CA LEU A 23 -1.74 -36.33 -34.31
C LEU A 23 -0.41 -36.41 -33.54
N VAL A 24 0.30 -37.51 -33.72
CA VAL A 24 1.70 -37.69 -33.31
C VAL A 24 2.61 -37.19 -34.42
N ALA A 25 3.38 -36.13 -34.14
CA ALA A 25 4.51 -35.70 -34.94
C ALA A 25 5.63 -35.17 -34.04
N GLY A 26 6.74 -35.92 -34.02
CA GLY A 26 8.12 -35.43 -33.92
C GLY A 26 8.56 -34.63 -32.68
N CYS A 27 9.39 -35.25 -31.84
CA CYS A 27 10.30 -34.53 -30.95
C CYS A 27 11.37 -33.80 -31.77
N GLY A 28 11.41 -32.47 -31.65
CA GLY A 28 12.56 -31.63 -32.00
C GLY A 28 12.72 -30.59 -30.89
N GLU A 29 13.87 -30.61 -30.21
CA GLU A 29 14.23 -29.59 -29.22
C GLU A 29 14.23 -28.20 -29.88
N PRO A 30 13.54 -27.20 -29.32
CA PRO A 30 13.65 -25.83 -29.80
C PRO A 30 15.04 -25.29 -29.45
N ALA A 31 15.77 -24.83 -30.47
CA ALA A 31 17.00 -24.08 -30.27
C ALA A 31 16.74 -22.86 -29.34
N PRO A 32 17.69 -22.52 -28.45
CA PRO A 32 17.55 -21.32 -27.63
C PRO A 32 17.42 -20.08 -28.54
N PRO A 33 16.62 -19.08 -28.14
CA PRO A 33 16.47 -17.85 -28.91
C PRO A 33 17.81 -17.14 -29.06
N PRO A 34 18.07 -16.46 -30.20
CA PRO A 34 19.27 -15.64 -30.34
C PRO A 34 19.28 -14.56 -29.26
N THR A 35 20.42 -14.39 -28.61
CA THR A 35 20.68 -13.25 -27.72
C THR A 35 20.35 -11.95 -28.46
N PRO A 36 19.55 -11.03 -27.88
CA PRO A 36 19.33 -9.73 -28.48
C PRO A 36 20.68 -9.01 -28.63
N PRO A 37 20.91 -8.27 -29.72
CA PRO A 37 22.12 -7.47 -29.87
C PRO A 37 22.26 -6.53 -28.68
N ALA A 38 23.49 -6.40 -28.18
CA ALA A 38 23.83 -5.47 -27.12
C ALA A 38 23.26 -4.09 -27.46
N ALA A 39 22.49 -3.52 -26.53
CA ALA A 39 21.96 -2.18 -26.67
C ALA A 39 23.13 -1.21 -26.96
N PRO A 40 22.99 -0.29 -27.93
CA PRO A 40 23.99 0.73 -28.16
C PRO A 40 24.19 1.56 -26.88
N PRO A 41 25.41 2.05 -26.61
CA PRO A 41 25.65 2.93 -25.46
C PRO A 41 24.70 4.13 -25.54
N PRO A 42 24.18 4.62 -24.41
CA PRO A 42 23.21 5.71 -24.42
C PRO A 42 23.86 6.94 -25.07
N GLN A 43 23.40 7.26 -26.29
CA GLN A 43 23.68 8.54 -26.91
C GLN A 43 22.94 9.60 -26.09
N ALA A 44 23.70 10.56 -25.57
CA ALA A 44 23.16 11.71 -24.86
C ALA A 44 22.27 12.51 -25.81
N ALA A 45 20.95 12.37 -25.65
CA ALA A 45 20.00 13.32 -26.21
C ALA A 45 20.19 14.67 -25.48
N PRO A 46 20.17 15.81 -26.19
CA PRO A 46 20.24 17.12 -25.55
C PRO A 46 19.03 17.31 -24.62
N ALA A 47 19.33 17.71 -23.39
CA ALA A 47 18.33 17.93 -22.35
C ALA A 47 17.20 18.85 -22.86
N PRO A 48 15.92 18.44 -22.78
CA PRO A 48 14.88 19.43 -22.59
C PRO A 48 15.18 20.12 -21.26
N LYS A 49 15.27 21.46 -21.26
CA LYS A 49 15.37 22.25 -20.02
C LYS A 49 14.20 21.88 -19.12
N SER A 50 14.47 20.98 -18.19
CA SER A 50 13.55 20.60 -17.12
C SER A 50 13.45 21.76 -16.17
N ALA A 51 12.39 22.55 -16.29
CA ALA A 51 11.81 23.16 -15.11
C ALA A 51 11.28 22.00 -14.27
N ALA A 52 11.95 21.71 -13.15
CA ALA A 52 11.48 20.76 -12.15
C ALA A 52 10.00 21.01 -11.84
N PRO A 53 9.19 19.99 -11.54
CA PRO A 53 7.95 20.23 -10.82
C PRO A 53 8.37 20.78 -9.46
N ALA A 54 8.23 22.09 -9.29
CA ALA A 54 8.34 22.70 -7.99
C ALA A 54 7.37 21.94 -7.08
N LYS A 55 7.90 21.38 -5.98
CA LYS A 55 7.10 21.08 -4.79
C LYS A 55 6.13 22.25 -4.63
N PRO A 56 4.80 22.04 -4.62
CA PRO A 56 3.90 23.13 -4.29
C PRO A 56 4.35 23.67 -2.94
N ALA A 57 4.79 24.93 -2.92
CA ALA A 57 5.01 25.62 -1.67
C ALA A 57 3.75 25.43 -0.81
N PRO A 58 3.87 25.29 0.52
CA PRO A 58 2.71 25.33 1.39
C PRO A 58 2.15 26.75 1.28
N ASN A 59 1.30 26.97 0.28
CA ASN A 59 0.56 28.20 0.19
C ASN A 59 -0.38 28.14 1.38
N ASN A 60 -0.09 28.96 2.39
CA ASN A 60 -1.05 29.35 3.41
C ASN A 60 -2.22 30.05 2.70
N GLN A 61 -3.03 29.28 1.98
CA GLN A 61 -4.35 29.67 1.52
C GLN A 61 -5.33 29.27 2.60
N THR A 62 -5.27 30.02 3.69
CA THR A 62 -6.48 30.39 4.41
C THR A 62 -7.52 30.84 3.37
N ALA A 63 -8.61 30.08 3.25
CA ALA A 63 -9.86 30.48 2.60
C ALA A 63 -9.84 30.74 1.08
N GLN A 64 -9.86 29.69 0.26
CA GLN A 64 -10.64 29.70 -1.00
C GLN A 64 -12.06 29.18 -0.72
N THR A 65 -12.80 29.87 0.15
CA THR A 65 -14.22 29.62 0.43
C THR A 65 -15.14 30.51 -0.41
N ALA A 66 -14.61 31.51 -1.11
CA ALA A 66 -15.39 32.38 -1.99
C ALA A 66 -15.48 31.78 -3.40
N LEU A 67 -16.70 31.75 -3.94
CA LEU A 67 -16.97 31.42 -5.34
C LEU A 67 -16.20 32.41 -6.23
N PRO A 68 -15.38 31.94 -7.20
CA PRO A 68 -14.73 32.83 -8.15
C PRO A 68 -15.78 33.64 -8.94
N ASN A 69 -15.46 34.90 -9.24
CA ASN A 69 -16.39 35.79 -9.95
C ASN A 69 -16.84 35.18 -11.28
N GLY A 70 -18.15 35.00 -11.43
CA GLY A 70 -18.77 34.45 -12.64
C GLY A 70 -18.66 32.93 -12.82
N ALA A 71 -18.10 32.19 -11.84
CA ALA A 71 -18.05 30.74 -11.91
C ALA A 71 -19.42 30.10 -11.62
N ASP A 72 -19.74 29.02 -12.33
CA ASP A 72 -20.90 28.20 -12.02
C ASP A 72 -20.72 27.52 -10.64
N PRO A 73 -21.66 27.70 -9.69
CA PRO A 73 -21.52 27.16 -8.34
C PRO A 73 -21.43 25.64 -8.27
N PHE A 74 -22.06 24.92 -9.20
CA PHE A 74 -22.02 23.46 -9.25
C PHE A 74 -20.70 22.97 -9.85
N GLU A 75 -20.26 23.55 -10.97
CA GLU A 75 -18.98 23.16 -11.60
C GLU A 75 -17.78 23.46 -10.69
N TRP A 76 -17.76 24.59 -10.01
CA TRP A 76 -16.71 24.91 -9.03
C TRP A 76 -16.61 23.87 -7.89
N ALA A 77 -17.76 23.35 -7.45
CA ALA A 77 -17.81 22.30 -6.45
C ALA A 77 -17.31 20.95 -7.00
N GLN A 78 -17.58 20.65 -8.27
CA GLN A 78 -17.07 19.45 -8.95
C GLN A 78 -15.55 19.54 -9.16
N ASP A 79 -15.01 20.69 -9.52
CA ASP A 79 -13.56 20.90 -9.68
C ASP A 79 -12.82 20.68 -8.34
N THR A 80 -13.39 21.20 -7.25
CA THR A 80 -12.84 21.00 -5.91
C THR A 80 -12.87 19.51 -5.52
N ALA A 81 -13.95 18.80 -5.84
CA ALA A 81 -14.07 17.36 -5.63
C ALA A 81 -13.09 16.56 -6.49
N LEU A 82 -12.89 16.95 -7.75
CA LEU A 82 -11.91 16.35 -8.65
C LEU A 82 -10.49 16.53 -8.10
N SER A 83 -10.15 17.72 -7.62
CA SER A 83 -8.87 17.96 -6.95
C SER A 83 -8.69 17.04 -5.73
N ALA A 84 -9.73 16.87 -4.90
CA ALA A 84 -9.69 15.93 -3.78
C ALA A 84 -9.44 14.48 -4.22
N ALA A 85 -10.11 14.05 -5.30
CA ALA A 85 -9.97 12.70 -5.86
C ALA A 85 -8.62 12.46 -6.54
N THR A 86 -8.04 13.46 -7.20
CA THR A 86 -6.71 13.36 -7.79
C THR A 86 -5.64 13.31 -6.72
N LEU A 87 -5.72 14.18 -5.70
CA LEU A 87 -4.78 14.18 -4.59
C LEU A 87 -4.82 12.87 -3.80
N SER A 88 -6.00 12.23 -3.67
CA SER A 88 -6.11 10.96 -2.94
C SER A 88 -5.42 9.78 -3.63
N GLN A 89 -5.19 9.85 -4.95
CA GLN A 89 -4.49 8.78 -5.68
C GLN A 89 -2.99 8.72 -5.34
N THR A 90 -2.39 9.86 -5.02
CA THR A 90 -0.95 9.98 -4.74
C THR A 90 -0.65 10.27 -3.27
N ALA A 91 -1.67 10.39 -2.41
CA ALA A 91 -1.50 10.71 -0.99
C ALA A 91 -0.81 9.58 -0.23
N GLN A 92 0.31 9.88 0.45
CA GLN A 92 1.11 8.89 1.16
C GLN A 92 1.25 9.21 2.65
N SER A 93 1.19 10.49 3.02
CA SER A 93 1.40 10.98 4.38
C SER A 93 0.09 11.43 5.05
N PRO A 94 0.03 11.52 6.38
CA PRO A 94 -1.14 12.07 7.05
C PRO A 94 -1.44 13.51 6.64
N ASP A 95 -0.41 14.31 6.30
CA ASP A 95 -0.59 15.67 5.78
C ASP A 95 -1.23 15.70 4.38
N ASP A 96 -0.86 14.76 3.50
CA ASP A 96 -1.53 14.61 2.20
C ASP A 96 -3.00 14.25 2.41
N TRP A 97 -3.29 13.31 3.32
CA TRP A 97 -4.67 12.91 3.64
C TRP A 97 -5.46 14.01 4.36
N ASN A 98 -4.80 14.89 5.11
CA ASN A 98 -5.39 16.10 5.66
C ASN A 98 -5.80 17.07 4.55
N LEU A 99 -4.96 17.27 3.54
CA LEU A 99 -5.28 18.11 2.39
C LEU A 99 -6.44 17.52 1.57
N VAL A 100 -6.43 16.21 1.32
CA VAL A 100 -7.54 15.49 0.67
C VAL A 100 -8.84 15.66 1.47
N SER A 101 -8.79 15.48 2.79
CA SER A 101 -9.94 15.67 3.68
C SER A 101 -10.46 17.10 3.63
N SER A 102 -9.57 18.09 3.63
CA SER A 102 -9.92 19.51 3.51
C SER A 102 -10.63 19.81 2.18
N LYS A 103 -10.12 19.29 1.06
CA LYS A 103 -10.72 19.44 -0.27
C LYS A 103 -12.11 18.78 -0.36
N TRP A 104 -12.29 17.58 0.16
CA TRP A 104 -13.62 16.96 0.24
C TRP A 104 -14.59 17.77 1.10
N GLN A 105 -14.14 18.30 2.23
CA GLN A 105 -14.96 19.15 3.09
C GLN A 105 -15.38 20.44 2.39
N ALA A 106 -14.48 21.08 1.64
CA ALA A 106 -14.78 22.24 0.82
C ALA A 106 -15.82 21.92 -0.27
N ALA A 107 -15.62 20.84 -1.04
CA ALA A 107 -16.55 20.39 -2.07
C ALA A 107 -17.97 20.13 -1.52
N ILE A 108 -18.08 19.52 -0.32
CA ILE A 108 -19.36 19.32 0.36
C ILE A 108 -20.02 20.66 0.69
N THR A 109 -19.27 21.61 1.25
CA THR A 109 -19.77 22.94 1.58
C THR A 109 -20.27 23.67 0.34
N GLN A 110 -19.50 23.64 -0.75
CA GLN A 110 -19.85 24.26 -2.03
C GLN A 110 -21.09 23.62 -2.65
N MET A 111 -21.17 22.28 -2.68
CA MET A 111 -22.35 21.55 -3.16
C MET A 111 -23.62 21.89 -2.38
N LYS A 112 -23.52 22.08 -1.06
CA LYS A 112 -24.65 22.51 -0.22
C LYS A 112 -25.06 23.95 -0.53
N ALA A 113 -24.11 24.82 -0.84
CA ALA A 113 -24.31 26.24 -1.16
C ALA A 113 -24.89 26.52 -2.56
N VAL A 114 -24.92 25.53 -3.47
CA VAL A 114 -25.56 25.69 -4.79
C VAL A 114 -27.00 26.24 -4.63
N PRO A 115 -27.40 27.33 -5.32
CA PRO A 115 -28.73 27.93 -5.16
C PRO A 115 -29.87 26.96 -5.48
N ALA A 116 -31.03 27.14 -4.84
CA ALA A 116 -32.21 26.31 -5.08
C ALA A 116 -32.75 26.44 -6.51
N THR A 117 -32.59 27.60 -7.13
CA THR A 117 -32.97 27.89 -8.53
C THR A 117 -32.01 27.29 -9.55
N HIS A 118 -30.86 26.77 -9.13
CA HIS A 118 -29.86 26.22 -10.04
C HIS A 118 -30.36 24.91 -10.67
N PRO A 119 -30.25 24.71 -12.00
CA PRO A 119 -30.74 23.51 -12.68
C PRO A 119 -30.10 22.21 -12.15
N LYS A 120 -28.92 22.29 -11.52
CA LYS A 120 -28.21 21.14 -10.94
C LYS A 120 -28.41 20.95 -9.44
N LYS A 121 -29.29 21.70 -8.76
CA LYS A 121 -29.43 21.63 -7.30
C LYS A 121 -29.70 20.21 -6.77
N ALA A 122 -30.61 19.48 -7.41
CA ALA A 122 -30.92 18.11 -7.02
C ALA A 122 -29.71 17.16 -7.21
N GLN A 123 -28.90 17.39 -8.25
CA GLN A 123 -27.67 16.61 -8.48
C GLN A 123 -26.60 16.95 -7.44
N ALA A 124 -26.44 18.23 -7.10
CA ALA A 124 -25.54 18.69 -6.05
C ALA A 124 -25.85 18.01 -4.70
N GLN A 125 -27.12 17.96 -4.31
CA GLN A 125 -27.56 17.29 -3.08
C GLN A 125 -27.28 15.78 -3.10
N LYS A 126 -27.48 15.10 -4.24
CA LYS A 126 -27.13 13.67 -4.38
C LYS A 126 -25.62 13.43 -4.21
N LYS A 127 -24.77 14.31 -4.76
CA LYS A 127 -23.30 14.21 -4.66
C LYS A 127 -22.76 14.42 -3.25
N VAL A 128 -23.43 15.20 -2.40
CA VAL A 128 -23.03 15.39 -0.99
C VAL A 128 -22.87 14.06 -0.25
N ALA A 129 -23.76 13.09 -0.45
CA ALA A 129 -23.67 11.79 0.22
C ALA A 129 -22.43 10.99 -0.21
N GLU A 130 -22.08 11.05 -1.51
CA GLU A 130 -20.86 10.45 -2.04
C GLU A 130 -19.61 11.12 -1.47
N TYR A 131 -19.58 12.44 -1.46
CA TYR A 131 -18.43 13.21 -0.96
C TYR A 131 -18.23 13.00 0.54
N GLN A 132 -19.31 12.83 1.31
CA GLN A 132 -19.21 12.52 2.74
C GLN A 132 -18.54 11.16 2.98
N ARG A 133 -18.82 10.15 2.14
CA ARG A 133 -18.11 8.87 2.21
C ARG A 133 -16.62 9.04 1.91
N ASN A 134 -16.29 9.77 0.85
CA ASN A 134 -14.89 10.04 0.49
C ASN A 134 -14.14 10.81 1.58
N LEU A 135 -14.78 11.80 2.20
CA LEU A 135 -14.26 12.53 3.36
C LEU A 135 -13.98 11.60 4.54
N ASN A 136 -14.90 10.68 4.84
CA ASN A 136 -14.71 9.73 5.94
C ASN A 136 -13.53 8.80 5.66
N THR A 137 -13.38 8.30 4.42
CA THR A 137 -12.22 7.53 3.99
C THR A 137 -10.93 8.32 4.15
N ALA A 138 -10.90 9.58 3.71
CA ALA A 138 -9.73 10.44 3.85
C ALA A 138 -9.37 10.69 5.33
N LYS A 139 -10.37 10.93 6.20
CA LYS A 139 -10.17 11.07 7.65
C LYS A 139 -9.66 9.78 8.30
N GLN A 140 -10.12 8.61 7.86
CA GLN A 140 -9.60 7.33 8.35
C GLN A 140 -8.14 7.15 7.92
N LYS A 141 -7.83 7.48 6.66
CA LYS A 141 -6.46 7.43 6.14
C LYS A 141 -5.53 8.37 6.89
N THR A 142 -5.94 9.58 7.24
CA THR A 142 -5.18 10.47 8.14
C THR A 142 -4.83 9.77 9.45
N LYS A 143 -5.80 9.12 10.12
CA LYS A 143 -5.55 8.43 11.40
C LYS A 143 -4.58 7.26 11.24
N THR A 144 -4.72 6.46 10.19
CA THR A 144 -3.80 5.34 9.94
C THR A 144 -2.41 5.81 9.53
N SER A 145 -2.31 6.88 8.74
CA SER A 145 -1.04 7.48 8.34
C SER A 145 -0.39 8.28 9.47
N ALA A 146 -1.13 8.64 10.52
CA ALA A 146 -0.60 9.24 11.74
C ALA A 146 0.15 8.23 12.63
N ILE A 147 -0.03 6.91 12.42
CA ILE A 147 0.84 5.92 13.03
C ILE A 147 2.22 6.04 12.37
N PRO A 148 3.31 6.24 13.13
CA PRO A 148 4.65 6.31 12.56
C PRO A 148 4.93 5.07 11.70
N GLY A 149 5.41 5.26 10.47
CA GLY A 149 5.57 4.16 9.50
C GLY A 149 6.39 2.99 10.05
N LYS A 150 7.41 3.27 10.88
CA LYS A 150 8.23 2.26 11.55
C LYS A 150 7.43 1.39 12.53
N LEU A 151 6.53 1.99 13.31
CA LEU A 151 5.67 1.27 14.26
C LEU A 151 4.65 0.42 13.50
N ALA A 152 4.01 0.97 12.47
CA ALA A 152 3.06 0.26 11.64
C ALA A 152 3.70 -0.95 10.93
N LEU A 153 4.91 -0.79 10.38
CA LEU A 153 5.68 -1.91 9.80
C LEU A 153 6.04 -2.97 10.85
N ALA A 154 6.50 -2.56 12.03
CA ALA A 154 6.88 -3.51 13.07
C ALA A 154 5.67 -4.32 13.58
N MET A 155 4.51 -3.69 13.74
CA MET A 155 3.26 -4.37 14.05
C MET A 155 2.84 -5.34 12.95
N HIS A 156 2.98 -4.96 11.68
CA HIS A 156 2.70 -5.84 10.54
C HIS A 156 3.63 -7.07 10.54
N LEU A 157 4.94 -6.86 10.71
CA LEU A 157 5.92 -7.96 10.80
C LEU A 157 5.58 -8.92 11.94
N LYS A 158 5.19 -8.38 13.11
CA LYS A 158 4.74 -9.17 14.26
C LYS A 158 3.51 -10.03 13.91
N GLN A 159 2.50 -9.42 13.29
CA GLN A 159 1.26 -10.09 12.88
C GLN A 159 1.50 -11.15 11.80
N ALA A 160 2.43 -10.90 10.88
CA ALA A 160 2.85 -11.85 9.86
C ALA A 160 3.71 -13.01 10.42
N GLY A 161 4.02 -12.99 11.72
CA GLY A 161 4.88 -14.00 12.35
C GLY A 161 6.34 -13.91 11.89
N ALA A 162 6.77 -12.77 11.33
CA ALA A 162 8.14 -12.56 10.92
C ALA A 162 9.06 -12.63 12.14
N LYS A 163 10.22 -13.26 11.99
CA LYS A 163 11.23 -13.45 13.04
C LYS A 163 12.54 -12.82 12.63
N MET A 164 13.21 -12.17 13.58
CA MET A 164 14.58 -11.71 13.41
C MET A 164 15.48 -12.52 14.33
N TYR A 165 16.31 -13.37 13.76
CA TYR A 165 17.30 -14.15 14.47
C TYR A 165 18.57 -13.34 14.67
N GLY A 166 19.05 -13.24 15.90
CA GLY A 166 20.24 -12.46 16.22
C GLY A 166 20.90 -12.89 17.53
N THR A 167 21.89 -12.12 17.96
CA THR A 167 22.51 -12.26 19.27
C THR A 167 22.64 -10.92 19.99
N TYR A 168 22.63 -10.93 21.32
CA TYR A 168 22.65 -9.69 22.11
C TYR A 168 23.90 -8.82 21.87
N TRP A 169 25.04 -9.45 21.56
CA TRP A 169 26.32 -8.79 21.27
C TRP A 169 26.49 -8.42 19.78
N CYS A 170 25.56 -8.80 18.91
CA CYS A 170 25.64 -8.52 17.47
C CYS A 170 25.32 -7.05 17.17
N SER A 171 26.37 -6.27 16.85
CA SER A 171 26.23 -4.85 16.52
C SER A 171 25.30 -4.60 15.32
N THR A 172 25.31 -5.49 14.32
CA THR A 172 24.41 -5.39 13.15
C THR A 172 22.95 -5.63 13.54
N CYS A 173 22.70 -6.50 14.51
CA CYS A 173 21.37 -6.80 15.03
C CYS A 173 20.83 -5.58 15.80
N GLN A 174 21.67 -4.96 16.64
CA GLN A 174 21.34 -3.73 17.33
C GLN A 174 21.06 -2.58 16.34
N ARG A 175 21.88 -2.43 15.27
CA ARG A 175 21.64 -1.43 14.22
C ARG A 175 20.33 -1.67 13.47
N GLN A 176 19.96 -2.92 13.22
CA GLN A 176 18.66 -3.26 12.62
C GLN A 176 17.49 -2.78 13.50
N LEU A 177 17.53 -3.09 14.80
CA LEU A 177 16.50 -2.66 15.74
C LEU A 177 16.48 -1.13 15.92
N TYR A 178 17.64 -0.48 15.92
CA TYR A 178 17.75 0.98 15.99
C TYR A 178 17.06 1.68 14.79
N ARG A 179 17.09 1.06 13.59
CA ARG A 179 16.38 1.61 12.42
C ARG A 179 14.88 1.72 12.66
N PHE A 180 14.29 0.80 13.43
CA PHE A 180 12.88 0.87 13.84
C PHE A 180 12.62 1.92 14.94
N GLY A 181 13.58 2.18 15.81
CA GLY A 181 13.37 2.96 17.03
C GLY A 181 12.79 2.11 18.17
N SER A 182 12.88 2.58 19.41
CA SER A 182 12.60 1.77 20.61
C SER A 182 11.18 1.19 20.65
N GLU A 183 10.18 2.04 20.39
CA GLU A 183 8.77 1.63 20.43
C GLU A 183 8.46 0.57 19.38
N ALA A 184 8.82 0.81 18.11
CA ALA A 184 8.59 -0.13 17.03
C ALA A 184 9.41 -1.42 17.20
N ALA A 185 10.68 -1.32 17.62
CA ALA A 185 11.54 -2.47 17.86
C ALA A 185 10.95 -3.43 18.91
N SER A 186 10.22 -2.91 19.91
CA SER A 186 9.54 -3.74 20.92
C SER A 186 8.45 -4.66 20.35
N GLN A 187 7.98 -4.40 19.12
CA GLN A 187 7.01 -5.25 18.44
C GLN A 187 7.66 -6.40 17.66
N ILE A 188 8.96 -6.33 17.37
CA ILE A 188 9.64 -7.35 16.56
C ILE A 188 9.76 -8.66 17.34
N ASN A 189 9.41 -9.79 16.70
CA ASN A 189 9.69 -11.12 17.24
C ASN A 189 11.19 -11.43 17.09
N TYR A 190 11.99 -10.89 18.00
CA TYR A 190 13.43 -11.12 18.06
C TYR A 190 13.72 -12.47 18.74
N ILE A 191 14.50 -13.32 18.06
CA ILE A 191 14.91 -14.64 18.53
C ILE A 191 16.38 -14.57 18.93
N GLU A 192 16.63 -14.64 20.23
CA GLU A 192 17.97 -14.63 20.80
C GLU A 192 18.64 -16.00 20.62
N CYS A 193 19.70 -16.05 19.82
CA CYS A 193 20.37 -17.29 19.45
C CYS A 193 21.59 -17.63 20.31
N ASP A 194 22.04 -16.71 21.19
CA ASP A 194 23.15 -16.97 22.10
C ASP A 194 22.64 -17.45 23.47
N PRO A 195 23.13 -18.58 24.01
CA PRO A 195 22.69 -19.10 25.31
C PRO A 195 23.01 -18.19 26.50
N ALA A 196 23.97 -17.27 26.38
CA ALA A 196 24.27 -16.26 27.40
C ALA A 196 23.37 -15.02 27.29
N GLY A 197 22.56 -14.92 26.24
CA GLY A 197 21.58 -13.86 26.05
C GLY A 197 20.38 -13.98 26.99
N LYS A 198 19.57 -12.91 27.05
CA LYS A 198 18.32 -12.90 27.82
C LYS A 198 17.24 -13.70 27.10
N ASN A 199 16.57 -14.60 27.81
CA ASN A 199 15.51 -15.47 27.27
C ASN A 199 15.93 -16.16 25.96
N PRO A 200 17.06 -16.90 25.98
CA PRO A 200 17.62 -17.46 24.78
C PRO A 200 16.71 -18.54 24.20
N GLN A 201 16.58 -18.55 22.88
CA GLN A 201 15.72 -19.46 22.10
C GLN A 201 16.57 -20.27 21.11
N THR A 202 17.68 -20.83 21.62
CA THR A 202 18.71 -21.45 20.78
C THR A 202 18.21 -22.63 19.94
N ASP A 203 17.19 -23.37 20.41
CA ASP A 203 16.54 -24.44 19.65
C ASP A 203 15.86 -23.92 18.38
N LEU A 204 15.17 -22.78 18.45
CA LEU A 204 14.52 -22.18 17.28
C LEU A 204 15.57 -21.80 16.22
N CYS A 205 16.73 -21.29 16.65
CA CYS A 205 17.82 -20.94 15.74
C CYS A 205 18.45 -22.18 15.08
N ARG A 206 18.63 -23.28 15.83
CA ARG A 206 19.13 -24.55 15.31
C ARG A 206 18.15 -25.16 14.29
N GLN A 207 16.86 -25.19 14.64
CA GLN A 207 15.80 -25.73 13.78
C GLN A 207 15.66 -24.93 12.49
N ALA A 208 15.73 -23.59 12.57
CA ALA A 208 15.74 -22.71 11.41
C ALA A 208 17.07 -22.69 10.64
N LYS A 209 18.09 -23.44 11.10
CA LYS A 209 19.41 -23.57 10.47
C LYS A 209 20.10 -22.21 10.25
N ILE A 210 19.98 -21.29 11.21
CA ILE A 210 20.58 -19.95 11.12
C ILE A 210 22.11 -20.06 11.08
N ARG A 211 22.72 -19.40 10.09
CA ARG A 211 24.18 -19.46 9.83
C ARG A 211 24.92 -18.17 10.14
N ALA A 212 24.22 -17.04 10.18
CA ALA A 212 24.79 -15.71 10.41
C ALA A 212 23.72 -14.77 10.97
N PHE A 213 24.13 -13.61 11.49
CA PHE A 213 23.25 -12.67 12.17
C PHE A 213 23.34 -11.23 11.62
N PRO A 214 22.23 -10.47 11.62
CA PRO A 214 20.88 -10.98 11.81
C PRO A 214 20.42 -11.76 10.57
N THR A 215 19.45 -12.67 10.74
CA THR A 215 18.73 -13.30 9.64
C THR A 215 17.24 -13.08 9.86
N TRP A 216 16.51 -12.68 8.82
CA TRP A 216 15.07 -12.55 8.86
C TRP A 216 14.40 -13.79 8.28
N GLU A 217 13.38 -14.30 8.97
CA GLU A 217 12.42 -15.25 8.45
C GLU A 217 11.09 -14.50 8.25
N ILE A 218 10.61 -14.41 7.02
CA ILE A 218 9.35 -13.73 6.68
C ILE A 218 8.59 -14.66 5.72
N ASN A 219 7.34 -14.97 6.04
CA ASN A 219 6.50 -15.90 5.27
C ASN A 219 7.18 -17.27 5.02
N GLY A 220 7.97 -17.76 5.98
CA GLY A 220 8.70 -19.03 5.90
C GLY A 220 10.01 -18.99 5.09
N TYR A 221 10.36 -17.85 4.50
CA TYR A 221 11.61 -17.69 3.76
C TYR A 221 12.69 -17.03 4.61
N LEU A 222 13.90 -17.60 4.60
CA LEU A 222 15.09 -16.99 5.19
C LEU A 222 15.74 -16.03 4.19
N TYR A 223 15.89 -14.78 4.58
CA TYR A 223 16.54 -13.75 3.77
C TYR A 223 18.05 -13.71 4.04
N PRO A 224 18.86 -13.22 3.08
CA PRO A 224 20.30 -13.12 3.26
C PRO A 224 20.69 -12.44 4.58
N PRO A 225 21.69 -12.98 5.30
CA PRO A 225 22.09 -12.44 6.58
C PRO A 225 22.66 -11.03 6.43
N GLY A 226 22.43 -10.20 7.44
CA GLY A 226 22.82 -8.80 7.46
C GLY A 226 21.64 -7.88 7.74
N GLY A 227 21.97 -6.61 8.00
CA GLY A 227 20.94 -5.59 8.19
C GLY A 227 20.21 -5.31 6.88
N LEU A 228 18.87 -5.39 6.90
CA LEU A 228 17.98 -5.07 5.79
C LEU A 228 17.36 -3.67 5.96
N PRO A 229 17.22 -2.90 4.87
CA PRO A 229 16.41 -1.68 4.85
C PRO A 229 14.97 -1.95 5.29
N LEU A 230 14.30 -0.96 5.89
CA LEU A 230 12.90 -1.11 6.32
C LEU A 230 11.97 -1.29 5.12
N GLU A 231 12.34 -0.70 3.98
CA GLU A 231 11.67 -0.86 2.69
C GLU A 231 11.71 -2.32 2.23
N ALA A 232 12.87 -2.98 2.33
CA ALA A 232 12.99 -4.39 1.97
C ALA A 232 12.12 -5.28 2.89
N LEU A 233 12.11 -5.01 4.19
CA LEU A 233 11.26 -5.74 5.14
C LEU A 233 9.77 -5.55 4.85
N ALA A 234 9.37 -4.35 4.44
CA ALA A 234 8.00 -4.08 4.00
C ALA A 234 7.64 -4.85 2.72
N ASP A 235 8.54 -4.90 1.73
CA ASP A 235 8.30 -5.65 0.48
C ASP A 235 8.21 -7.17 0.73
N TYR A 236 9.16 -7.72 1.49
CA TYR A 236 9.21 -9.14 1.83
C TYR A 236 8.00 -9.62 2.63
N SER A 237 7.41 -8.74 3.44
CA SER A 237 6.23 -9.04 4.25
C SER A 237 4.90 -8.70 3.56
N GLY A 238 4.91 -8.15 2.35
CA GLY A 238 3.70 -7.71 1.64
C GLY A 238 2.99 -6.52 2.31
N TYR A 239 3.73 -5.69 3.06
CA TYR A 239 3.17 -4.56 3.79
C TYR A 239 2.68 -3.45 2.84
N GLN A 240 1.42 -3.04 3.01
CA GLN A 240 0.74 -2.00 2.21
C GLN A 240 0.44 -0.72 3.01
N GLY A 241 0.93 -0.62 4.24
CA GLY A 241 0.69 0.54 5.09
C GLY A 241 1.65 1.71 4.82
N PRO A 242 1.65 2.75 5.68
CA PRO A 242 2.52 3.90 5.56
C PRO A 242 4.01 3.51 5.54
N ARG A 243 4.76 4.03 4.54
CA ARG A 243 6.19 3.72 4.30
C ARG A 243 7.11 4.93 4.54
N ASN A 244 6.63 5.94 5.26
CA ASN A 244 7.43 7.05 5.76
C ASN A 244 8.35 6.55 6.90
N PHE A 245 9.38 5.78 6.55
CA PHE A 245 10.34 5.19 7.48
C PHE A 245 11.48 6.15 7.87
N THR A 246 11.44 7.40 7.41
CA THR A 246 12.37 8.44 7.82
C THR A 246 12.05 8.91 9.24
N ASN A 247 13.09 9.31 9.99
CA ASN A 247 12.96 10.04 11.24
C ASN A 247 12.58 11.50 10.99
#